data_AF-A0A7V9LEZ0-F1
#
_entry.id   AF-A0A7V9LEZ0-F1
#
_cell.length_a   1.000
_cell.length_b   1.000
_cell.length_c   1.000
_cell.angle_alpha   90.00
_cell.angle_beta   90.00
_cell.angle_gamma   90.00
#
_symmetry.space_group_name_H-M   'P 1'
#
loop_
_entity.id
_entity.type
_entity.pdbx_description
1 polymer ?
#
loop_
_entity_poly.entity_id
_entity_poly.type
_entity_poly.pdbx_seq_one_letter_code
_entity_poly.pdbx_strand_id
1 'polypeptide(L)' 'MAALGLMRFMSDFREAMWGVVQSAVSELDFDFTGYASKHFDRLREQAADPRFERWLEEVRAS' A
#
# COMPACT_ATOMS: atom_id res chain seq x y z
N MET A 1 -12.25 13.24 -2.41
CA MET A 1 -12.11 11.79 -2.69
C MET A 1 -10.67 11.41 -3.01
N ALA A 2 -9.91 12.22 -3.76
CA ALA A 2 -8.49 11.97 -4.06
C ALA A 2 -7.60 11.70 -2.83
N ALA A 3 -7.66 12.56 -1.81
CA ALA A 3 -6.89 12.36 -0.58
C ALA A 3 -7.18 10.99 0.08
N LEU A 4 -8.45 10.55 0.09
CA LEU A 4 -8.82 9.24 0.62
C LEU A 4 -8.29 8.09 -0.26
N GLY A 5 -8.29 8.26 -1.59
CA GLY A 5 -7.69 7.30 -2.52
C GLY A 5 -6.19 7.13 -2.28
N LEU A 6 -5.44 8.23 -2.17
CA LEU A 6 -4.01 8.18 -1.86
C LEU A 6 -3.72 7.67 -0.45
N MET A 7 -4.55 8.00 0.55
CA MET A 7 -4.40 7.44 1.90
C MET A 7 -4.58 5.91 1.93
N ARG A 8 -5.45 5.35 1.09
CA ARG A 8 -5.60 3.89 0.93
C ARG A 8 -4.32 3.29 0.32
N PHE A 9 -3.83 3.89 -0.77
CA PHE A 9 -2.59 3.45 -1.42
C PHE A 9 -1.41 3.47 -0.45
N MET A 10 -1.23 4.57 0.29
CA MET A 10 -0.16 4.70 1.28
C MET A 10 -0.33 3.77 2.48
N SER A 11 -1.56 3.37 2.81
CA SER A 11 -1.80 2.39 3.87
C SER A 11 -1.35 1.01 3.43
N ASP A 12 -1.73 0.55 2.23
CA ASP A 12 -1.22 -0.73 1.70
C ASP A 12 0.31 -0.72 1.53
N PHE A 13 0.90 0.40 1.11
CA PHE A 13 2.35 0.54 1.04
C PHE A 13 3.01 0.31 2.42
N ARG A 14 2.50 0.99 3.45
CA ARG A 14 3.01 0.88 4.81
C ARG A 14 2.89 -0.55 5.33
N GLU A 15 1.74 -1.18 5.17
CA GLU A 15 1.52 -2.56 5.64
C GLU A 15 2.42 -3.57 4.89
N ALA A 16 2.58 -3.41 3.58
CA ALA A 16 3.47 -4.25 2.79
C ALA A 16 4.92 -4.16 3.28
N MET A 17 5.43 -2.94 3.47
CA MET A 17 6.78 -2.70 3.99
C MET A 17 6.95 -3.18 5.43
N TRP A 18 5.92 -3.02 6.27
CA TRP A 18 5.92 -3.57 7.63
C TRP A 18 6.07 -5.10 7.60
N GLY A 19 5.33 -5.79 6.73
CA GLY A 19 5.46 -7.24 6.55
C GLY A 19 6.86 -7.66 6.10
N VAL A 20 7.49 -6.93 5.16
CA VAL A 20 8.87 -7.20 4.72
C VAL A 20 9.88 -7.04 5.86
N VAL A 21 9.77 -5.98 6.67
CA VAL A 21 10.68 -5.79 7.80
C VAL A 21 10.48 -6.90 8.84
N GLN A 22 9.22 -7.22 9.17
CA GLN A 22 8.92 -8.24 10.17
C GLN A 22 9.33 -9.65 9.74
N SER A 23 9.30 -9.96 8.43
CA SER A 23 9.81 -11.25 7.95
C SER A 23 11.31 -11.44 8.20
N ALA A 24 12.05 -10.37 8.47
CA ALA A 24 13.49 -10.41 8.79
C ALA A 24 13.80 -10.32 10.29
N VAL A 25 12.93 -9.67 11.09
CA VAL A 25 13.25 -9.32 12.48
C VAL A 25 12.32 -9.90 13.54
N SER A 26 11.19 -10.49 13.14
CA SER A 26 10.19 -11.01 14.08
C SER A 26 10.46 -12.46 14.46
N GLU A 27 10.17 -12.81 15.72
CA GLU A 27 10.22 -14.19 16.23
C GLU A 27 8.84 -14.87 16.22
N LEU A 28 7.80 -14.18 15.73
CA LEU A 28 6.44 -14.69 15.70
C LEU A 28 6.26 -15.76 14.60
N ASP A 29 5.50 -16.81 14.91
CA ASP A 29 5.01 -17.77 13.91
C ASP A 29 3.84 -17.15 13.13
N PHE A 30 4.19 -16.35 12.13
CA PHE A 30 3.25 -15.63 11.27
C PHE A 30 3.81 -15.53 9.85
N ASP A 31 2.94 -15.68 8.85
CA ASP A 31 3.30 -15.54 7.43
C ASP A 31 3.42 -14.07 7.00
N PHE A 32 4.53 -13.45 7.38
CA PHE A 32 4.82 -12.05 7.03
C PHE A 32 5.00 -11.85 5.52
N THR A 33 5.55 -12.83 4.80
CA THR A 33 5.75 -12.73 3.35
C THR A 33 4.41 -12.77 2.60
N GLY A 34 3.49 -13.66 2.99
CA GLY A 34 2.13 -13.68 2.44
C GLY A 34 1.35 -12.42 2.79
N TYR A 35 1.49 -11.91 4.01
CA TYR A 35 0.90 -10.63 4.41
C TYR A 35 1.41 -9.46 3.55
N ALA A 36 2.72 -9.34 3.38
CA ALA A 36 3.33 -8.30 2.55
C ALA A 36 2.86 -8.40 1.09
N SER A 37 2.84 -9.62 0.54
CA SER A 37 2.43 -9.89 -0.85
C SER A 37 1.00 -9.43 -1.10
N LYS A 38 0.07 -9.75 -0.19
CA LYS A 38 -1.34 -9.31 -0.27
C LYS A 38 -1.47 -7.78 -0.34
N HIS A 39 -0.69 -7.06 0.44
CA HIS A 39 -0.72 -5.60 0.44
C HIS A 39 -0.06 -5.02 -0.82
N PHE A 40 1.03 -5.62 -1.32
CA PHE A 40 1.61 -5.23 -2.62
C PHE A 40 0.65 -5.48 -3.79
N ASP A 41 -0.13 -6.55 -3.76
CA ASP A 41 -1.14 -6.82 -4.79
C ASP A 41 -2.21 -5.72 -4.84
N ARG A 42 -2.76 -5.37 -3.68
CA ARG A 42 -3.72 -4.26 -3.55
C ARG A 42 -3.13 -2.92 -3.96
N LEU A 43 -1.87 -2.67 -3.60
CA LEU A 43 -1.16 -1.46 -3.99
C LEU A 43 -1.02 -1.37 -5.51
N ARG A 44 -0.70 -2.49 -6.18
CA ARG A 44 -0.59 -2.57 -7.64
C ARG A 44 -1.94 -2.36 -8.33
N GLU A 45 -3.01 -2.96 -7.80
CA GLU A 45 -4.37 -2.75 -8.29
C GLU A 45 -4.80 -1.29 -8.19
N GLN A 46 -4.47 -0.62 -7.07
CA GLN A 46 -4.76 0.80 -6.88
C GLN A 46 -3.95 1.70 -7.81
N ALA A 47 -2.66 1.40 -8.02
CA ALA A 47 -1.83 2.14 -8.97
C ALA A 47 -2.31 1.97 -10.42
N ALA A 48 -2.90 0.81 -10.76
CA ALA A 48 -3.44 0.54 -12.09
C ALA A 48 -4.81 1.20 -12.34
N ASP A 49 -5.44 1.77 -11.32
CA ASP A 49 -6.71 2.49 -11.47
C ASP A 49 -6.49 3.76 -12.30
N PRO A 50 -7.21 3.98 -13.42
CA PRO A 50 -7.09 5.22 -14.22
C PRO A 50 -7.35 6.51 -13.44
N ARG A 51 -7.98 6.43 -12.25
CA ARG A 51 -8.20 7.56 -11.35
C ARG A 51 -6.96 7.93 -10.53
N PHE A 52 -5.97 7.05 -10.43
CA PHE A 52 -4.80 7.24 -9.57
C PHE A 52 -4.03 8.51 -9.93
N GLU A 53 -3.75 8.73 -11.22
CA GLU A 53 -3.09 9.94 -11.71
C GLU A 53 -3.91 11.20 -11.38
N ARG A 54 -5.23 11.16 -11.57
CA ARG A 54 -6.10 12.28 -11.18
C ARG A 54 -6.06 12.55 -9.69
N TRP A 55 -5.97 11.53 -8.85
CA TRP A 55 -5.86 11.73 -7.40
C TRP A 55 -4.54 12.42 -7.02
N LEU A 56 -3.44 12.09 -7.68
CA LEU A 56 -2.15 12.76 -7.49
C LEU A 56 -2.23 14.23 -7.91
N GLU A 57 -2.83 14.53 -9.06
CA GLU A 57 -3.03 15.90 -9.55
C GLU A 57 -3.91 16.74 -8.61
N GLU A 58 -5.05 16.18 -8.18
CA GLU A 58 -5.99 16.84 -7.27
C GLU A 58 -5.35 17.19 -5.91
N VAL A 59 -4.53 16.28 -5.36
CA VAL A 59 -3.82 16.52 -4.08
C VAL A 59 -2.64 17.48 -4.25
N ARG A 60 -1.99 17.50 -5.42
CA ARG A 60 -0.93 18.50 -5.69
C ARG A 60 -1.50 19.92 -5.80
N ALA A 61 -2.72 20.05 -6.29
CA ALA A 61 -3.38 21.34 -6.50
C ALA A 61 -4.13 21.89 -5.27
N SER A 62 -4.23 21.10 -4.18
CA SER A 62 -4.91 21.47 -2.94
C SER A 62 -4.05 22.21 -1.93
#